data_AF-F4PMA6-F1
#
_entry.id   AF-F4PMA6-F1
#
_cell.length_a   1.000
_cell.length_b   1.000
_cell.length_c   1.000
_cell.angle_alpha   90.00
_cell.angle_beta   90.00
_cell.angle_gamma   90.00
#
_symmetry.space_group_name_H-M   'P 1'
#
loop_
_entity.id
_entity.type
_entity.pdbx_description
1 polymer ?
#
loop_
_entity_poly.entity_id
_entity_poly.type
_entity_poly.pdbx_seq_one_letter_code
_entity_poly.pdbx_strand_id
1 'polypeptide(L)'
;MEVDTEDLLLVVDEVKTSFLNNLEIPNVTTAQSMHNDITALFNAQQSQLDIVVKDMTQRLIGFEKEMKREDSDEVHTKKLNHYQEQKRSIQINIDKLEHDIIEMKKSLALTKQDIQQLREKEIQLEKQKNQLIPYKRELFTLYLCISLIKWNISNSTGKESNDDSQKDDDIEMKDNSNNNNNNNNNNSNIISGIISKPDKEKMVHFQLDYDSNSHFENVNHLWSLLE
;
A
#
# COMPACT_ATOMS: atom_id res chain seq x y z
N MET A 1 -21.05 -129.18 -42.06
CA MET A 1 -19.90 -128.66 -41.30
C MET A 1 -20.34 -128.58 -39.87
N GLU A 2 -19.90 -129.56 -39.08
CA GLU A 2 -19.94 -129.50 -37.62
C GLU A 2 -19.13 -128.26 -37.22
N VAL A 3 -19.72 -127.39 -36.41
CA VAL A 3 -18.98 -126.26 -35.83
C VAL A 3 -18.04 -126.87 -34.80
N ASP A 4 -16.73 -126.73 -35.01
CA ASP A 4 -15.70 -127.25 -34.13
C ASP A 4 -15.88 -126.65 -32.72
N THR A 5 -15.97 -127.51 -31.71
CA THR A 5 -16.18 -127.11 -30.31
C THR A 5 -15.09 -126.19 -29.76
N GLU A 6 -13.93 -126.16 -30.42
CA GLU A 6 -12.76 -125.34 -30.06
C GLU A 6 -12.93 -123.87 -30.48
N ASP A 7 -13.54 -123.61 -31.64
CA ASP A 7 -13.91 -122.26 -32.08
C ASP A 7 -14.99 -121.65 -31.17
N LEU A 8 -15.92 -122.48 -30.69
CA LEU A 8 -16.96 -122.04 -29.76
C LEU A 8 -16.37 -121.64 -28.40
N LEU A 9 -15.31 -122.33 -27.95
CA LEU A 9 -14.61 -122.05 -26.69
C LEU A 9 -13.79 -120.74 -26.77
N LEU A 10 -13.16 -120.48 -27.91
CA LEU A 10 -12.46 -119.23 -28.20
C LEU A 10 -13.41 -118.03 -28.17
N VAL A 11 -14.58 -118.15 -28.81
CA VAL A 11 -15.61 -117.10 -28.77
C VAL A 11 -16.12 -116.88 -27.34
N VAL A 12 -16.29 -117.94 -26.55
CA VAL A 12 -16.74 -117.81 -25.16
C VAL A 12 -15.70 -117.12 -24.28
N ASP A 13 -14.41 -117.43 -24.43
CA ASP A 13 -13.34 -116.76 -23.67
C ASP A 13 -13.10 -115.31 -24.12
N GLU A 14 -13.29 -115.01 -25.42
CA GLU A 14 -13.25 -113.65 -25.95
C GLU A 14 -14.42 -112.80 -25.40
N VAL A 15 -15.63 -113.39 -25.33
CA VAL A 15 -16.80 -112.75 -24.69
C VAL A 15 -16.60 -112.59 -23.18
N LYS A 16 -15.96 -113.56 -22.52
CA LYS A 16 -15.71 -113.51 -21.08
C LYS A 16 -14.67 -112.45 -20.72
N THR A 17 -13.64 -112.28 -21.54
CA THR A 17 -12.63 -111.23 -21.38
C THR A 17 -13.17 -109.84 -21.70
N SER A 18 -14.09 -109.70 -22.67
CA SER A 18 -14.80 -108.44 -22.90
C SER A 18 -15.71 -108.05 -21.74
N PHE A 19 -16.31 -109.02 -21.03
CA PHE A 19 -17.11 -108.77 -19.81
C PHE A 19 -16.25 -108.46 -18.56
N LEU A 20 -15.05 -109.02 -18.46
CA LEU A 20 -14.12 -108.77 -17.35
C LEU A 20 -13.48 -107.37 -17.42
N ASN A 21 -13.21 -106.88 -18.63
CA ASN A 21 -12.59 -105.57 -18.88
C ASN A 21 -13.61 -104.43 -18.94
N ASN A 22 -14.55 -104.39 -17.99
CA ASN A 22 -15.69 -103.49 -17.84
C ASN A 22 -15.30 -101.98 -17.73
N LEU A 23 -14.51 -101.48 -18.69
CA LEU A 23 -13.88 -100.16 -18.80
C LEU A 23 -14.87 -99.11 -19.33
N GLU A 24 -15.99 -99.53 -19.91
CA GLU A 24 -17.01 -98.63 -20.43
C GLU A 24 -17.74 -97.89 -19.29
N ILE A 25 -18.03 -98.56 -18.17
CA ILE A 25 -18.74 -97.96 -17.04
C ILE A 25 -17.89 -96.87 -16.34
N PRO A 26 -16.60 -97.10 -16.01
CA PRO A 26 -15.72 -96.05 -15.51
C PRO A 26 -15.55 -94.88 -16.49
N ASN A 27 -15.46 -95.16 -17.79
CA ASN A 27 -15.31 -94.13 -18.81
C ASN A 27 -16.57 -93.26 -18.93
N VAL A 28 -17.77 -93.85 -18.89
CA VAL A 28 -19.05 -93.12 -18.87
C VAL A 28 -19.19 -92.30 -17.60
N THR A 29 -18.79 -92.85 -16.44
CA THR A 29 -18.82 -92.13 -15.16
C THR A 29 -17.88 -90.92 -15.16
N THR A 30 -16.69 -91.10 -15.74
CA THR A 30 -15.70 -90.01 -15.89
C THR A 30 -16.19 -88.94 -16.84
N ALA A 31 -16.79 -89.32 -17.98
CA ALA A 31 -17.39 -88.39 -18.94
C ALA A 31 -18.57 -87.61 -18.33
N GLN A 32 -19.40 -88.24 -17.50
CA GLN A 32 -20.48 -87.57 -16.76
C GLN A 32 -19.93 -86.58 -15.73
N SER A 33 -18.86 -86.95 -15.01
CA SER A 33 -18.18 -86.04 -14.09
C SER A 33 -17.65 -84.82 -14.83
N MET A 34 -16.94 -85.01 -15.95
CA MET A 34 -16.44 -83.91 -16.78
C MET A 34 -17.57 -83.03 -17.32
N HIS A 35 -18.69 -83.62 -17.75
CA HIS A 35 -19.85 -82.85 -18.21
C HIS A 35 -20.45 -82.01 -17.08
N ASN A 36 -20.55 -82.55 -15.86
CA ASN A 36 -21.04 -81.81 -14.70
C ASN A 36 -20.10 -80.66 -14.33
N ASP A 37 -18.78 -80.89 -14.38
CA ASP A 37 -17.77 -79.85 -14.13
C ASP A 37 -17.84 -78.73 -15.18
N ILE A 38 -17.97 -79.08 -16.47
CA ILE A 38 -18.14 -78.12 -17.56
C ILE A 38 -19.44 -77.33 -17.37
N THR A 39 -20.53 -78.00 -17.00
CA THR A 39 -21.82 -77.34 -16.77
C THR A 39 -21.75 -76.37 -15.58
N ALA A 40 -21.05 -76.76 -14.50
CA ALA A 40 -20.84 -75.90 -13.35
C ALA A 40 -20.00 -74.66 -13.71
N LEU A 41 -18.92 -74.83 -14.49
CA LEU A 41 -18.10 -73.73 -14.98
C LEU A 41 -18.89 -72.78 -15.89
N PHE A 42 -19.71 -73.33 -16.80
CA PHE A 42 -20.55 -72.54 -17.70
C PHE A 42 -21.57 -71.71 -16.92
N ASN A 43 -22.23 -72.30 -15.92
CA ASN A 43 -23.17 -71.58 -15.05
C ASN A 43 -22.47 -70.47 -14.24
N ALA A 44 -21.25 -70.72 -13.75
CA ALA A 44 -20.46 -69.71 -13.06
C ALA A 44 -20.08 -68.54 -13.98
N GLN A 45 -19.65 -68.82 -15.21
CA GLN A 45 -19.36 -67.80 -16.22
C GLN A 45 -20.60 -66.98 -16.59
N GLN A 46 -21.75 -67.66 -16.76
CA GLN A 46 -23.02 -66.99 -17.05
C GLN A 46 -23.44 -66.04 -15.93
N SER A 47 -23.25 -66.45 -14.66
CA SER A 47 -23.53 -65.60 -13.51
C SER A 47 -22.60 -64.39 -13.43
N GLN A 48 -21.30 -64.57 -13.71
CA GLN A 48 -20.35 -63.45 -13.76
C GLN A 48 -20.71 -62.47 -14.88
N LEU A 49 -21.10 -62.97 -16.06
CA LEU A 49 -21.51 -62.11 -17.15
C LEU A 49 -22.77 -61.30 -16.79
N ASP A 50 -23.76 -61.91 -16.13
CA ASP A 50 -24.96 -61.20 -15.68
C ASP A 50 -24.64 -60.07 -14.69
N ILE A 51 -23.67 -60.29 -13.79
CA ILE A 51 -23.18 -59.24 -12.86
C ILE A 51 -22.53 -58.10 -13.65
N VAL A 52 -21.65 -58.40 -14.60
CA VAL A 52 -20.97 -57.39 -15.42
C VAL A 52 -21.97 -56.58 -16.25
N VAL A 53 -22.95 -57.26 -16.87
CA VAL A 53 -24.01 -56.60 -17.65
C VAL A 53 -24.83 -55.67 -16.75
N LYS A 54 -25.17 -56.09 -15.53
CA LYS A 54 -25.87 -55.23 -14.55
C LYS A 54 -25.04 -54.02 -14.14
N ASP A 55 -23.74 -54.18 -13.87
CA ASP A 55 -22.85 -53.06 -13.53
C ASP A 55 -22.74 -52.06 -14.70
N MET A 56 -22.52 -52.56 -15.92
CA MET A 56 -22.46 -51.70 -17.11
C MET A 56 -23.79 -50.95 -17.36
N THR A 57 -24.92 -51.61 -17.16
CA THR A 57 -26.25 -50.98 -17.30
C THR A 57 -26.44 -49.88 -16.27
N GLN A 58 -26.05 -50.10 -15.00
CA GLN A 58 -26.13 -49.06 -13.97
C GLN A 58 -25.21 -47.88 -14.27
N ARG A 59 -23.99 -48.13 -14.76
CA ARG A 59 -23.07 -47.07 -15.18
C ARG A 59 -23.65 -46.26 -16.34
N LEU A 60 -24.25 -46.90 -17.33
CA LEU A 60 -24.92 -46.20 -18.44
C LEU A 60 -26.08 -45.32 -17.95
N ILE A 61 -26.92 -45.82 -17.05
CA ILE A 61 -27.99 -45.02 -16.44
C ILE A 61 -27.43 -43.83 -15.65
N GLY A 62 -26.29 -44.02 -14.96
CA GLY A 62 -25.57 -42.94 -14.27
C GLY A 62 -25.10 -41.86 -15.25
N PHE A 63 -24.43 -42.26 -16.32
CA PHE A 63 -23.97 -41.33 -17.37
C PHE A 63 -25.13 -40.59 -18.04
N GLU A 64 -26.24 -41.27 -18.34
CA GLU A 64 -27.41 -40.65 -18.96
C GLU A 64 -28.03 -39.57 -18.04
N LYS A 65 -28.05 -39.80 -16.72
CA LYS A 65 -28.52 -38.81 -15.74
C LYS A 65 -27.56 -37.62 -15.62
N GLU A 66 -26.27 -37.85 -15.74
CA GLU A 66 -25.24 -36.81 -15.67
C GLU A 66 -25.27 -35.93 -16.93
N MET A 67 -25.45 -36.50 -18.12
CA MET A 67 -25.64 -35.73 -19.36
C MET A 67 -26.92 -34.90 -19.35
N LYS A 68 -27.98 -35.36 -18.68
CA LYS A 68 -29.22 -34.58 -18.50
C LYS A 68 -29.10 -33.47 -17.45
N ARG A 69 -27.95 -33.34 -16.76
CA ARG A 69 -27.59 -32.19 -15.90
C ARG A 69 -26.77 -31.15 -16.66
N GLU A 70 -27.02 -30.97 -17.96
CA GLU A 70 -26.65 -29.71 -18.61
C GLU A 70 -27.35 -28.59 -17.83
N ASP A 71 -26.57 -27.66 -17.28
CA ASP A 71 -27.08 -26.44 -16.68
C ASP A 71 -28.02 -25.80 -17.71
N SER A 72 -29.29 -25.63 -17.37
CA SER A 72 -30.27 -24.98 -18.28
C SER A 72 -29.66 -23.68 -18.82
N ASP A 73 -29.92 -23.34 -20.08
CA ASP A 73 -29.46 -22.08 -20.71
C ASP A 73 -29.72 -20.85 -19.82
N GLU A 74 -30.75 -20.91 -18.97
CA GLU A 74 -31.06 -19.90 -17.96
C GLU A 74 -29.98 -19.75 -16.89
N VAL A 75 -29.40 -20.84 -16.38
CA VAL A 75 -28.30 -20.84 -15.39
C VAL A 75 -27.03 -20.30 -16.03
N HIS A 76 -26.72 -20.69 -17.26
CA HIS A 76 -25.60 -20.14 -18.02
C HIS A 76 -25.74 -18.64 -18.24
N THR A 77 -26.94 -18.18 -18.62
CA THR A 77 -27.24 -16.75 -18.83
C THR A 77 -27.08 -15.96 -17.54
N LYS A 78 -27.58 -16.47 -16.41
CA LYS A 78 -27.39 -15.84 -15.08
C LYS A 78 -25.92 -15.73 -14.71
N LYS A 79 -25.14 -16.79 -14.93
CA LYS A 79 -23.70 -16.82 -14.65
C LYS A 79 -22.93 -15.85 -15.56
N LEU A 80 -23.31 -15.74 -16.83
CA LEU A 80 -22.72 -14.79 -17.77
C LEU A 80 -23.00 -13.35 -17.34
N ASN A 81 -24.25 -13.02 -16.99
CA ASN A 81 -24.61 -11.69 -16.50
C ASN A 81 -23.85 -11.34 -15.22
N HIS A 82 -23.72 -12.29 -14.28
CA HIS A 82 -22.95 -12.09 -13.07
C HIS A 82 -21.47 -11.73 -13.37
N TYR A 83 -20.83 -12.45 -14.29
CA TYR A 83 -19.45 -12.11 -14.69
C TYR A 83 -19.36 -10.77 -15.43
N GLN A 84 -20.36 -10.39 -16.21
CA GLN A 84 -20.41 -9.09 -16.87
C GLN A 84 -20.55 -7.94 -15.85
N GLU A 85 -21.41 -8.10 -14.84
CA GLU A 85 -21.54 -7.14 -13.74
C GLU A 85 -20.25 -7.03 -12.93
N GLN A 86 -19.63 -8.17 -12.60
CA GLN A 86 -18.36 -8.19 -11.89
C GLN A 86 -17.27 -7.48 -12.70
N LYS A 87 -17.18 -7.74 -14.01
CA LYS A 87 -16.26 -7.06 -14.93
C LYS A 87 -16.50 -5.55 -14.93
N ARG A 88 -17.76 -5.11 -14.97
CA ARG A 88 -18.12 -3.69 -14.93
C ARG A 88 -17.72 -3.03 -13.61
N SER A 89 -17.95 -3.70 -12.49
CA SER A 89 -17.57 -3.23 -11.15
C SER A 89 -16.05 -3.08 -11.04
N ILE A 90 -15.30 -4.07 -11.52
CA ILE A 90 -13.83 -4.01 -11.56
C ILE A 90 -13.36 -2.85 -12.43
N GLN A 91 -13.96 -2.62 -13.60
CA GLN A 91 -13.58 -1.51 -14.46
C GLN A 91 -13.79 -0.15 -13.79
N ILE A 92 -14.93 0.06 -13.13
CA ILE A 92 -15.20 1.30 -12.38
C ILE A 92 -14.14 1.51 -11.28
N ASN A 93 -13.75 0.45 -10.58
CA ASN A 93 -12.70 0.52 -9.56
C ASN A 93 -11.33 0.86 -10.17
N ILE A 94 -11.00 0.31 -11.34
CA ILE A 94 -9.77 0.64 -12.07
C ILE A 94 -9.78 2.13 -12.43
N ASP A 95 -10.86 2.63 -13.04
CA ASP A 95 -10.96 4.03 -13.46
C ASP A 95 -10.82 4.99 -12.25
N LYS A 96 -11.39 4.61 -11.10
CA LYS A 96 -11.24 5.36 -9.85
C LYS A 96 -9.80 5.38 -9.35
N LEU A 97 -9.14 4.22 -9.33
CA LEU A 97 -7.73 4.12 -8.91
C LEU A 97 -6.80 4.89 -9.85
N GLU A 98 -7.08 4.89 -11.16
CA GLU A 98 -6.35 5.69 -12.14
C GLU A 98 -6.50 7.19 -11.86
N HIS A 99 -7.72 7.65 -11.52
CA HIS A 99 -7.96 9.02 -11.12
C HIS A 99 -7.17 9.40 -9.86
N ASP A 100 -7.24 8.57 -8.81
CA ASP A 100 -6.52 8.79 -7.55
C ASP A 100 -5.00 8.84 -7.78
N ILE A 101 -4.46 7.99 -8.67
CA ILE A 101 -3.04 8.01 -9.06
C ILE A 101 -2.66 9.33 -9.74
N ILE A 102 -3.51 9.84 -10.63
CA ILE A 102 -3.26 11.13 -11.31
C ILE A 102 -3.26 12.27 -10.29
N GLU A 103 -4.21 12.28 -9.36
CA GLU A 103 -4.29 13.28 -8.30
C GLU A 103 -3.07 13.23 -7.38
N MET A 104 -2.68 12.04 -6.91
CA MET A 104 -1.49 11.85 -6.09
C MET A 104 -0.20 12.26 -6.82
N LYS A 105 -0.09 12.02 -8.13
CA LYS A 105 1.05 12.50 -8.93
C LYS A 105 1.11 14.02 -8.97
N LYS A 106 -0.05 14.68 -9.09
CA LYS A 106 -0.13 16.14 -9.09
C LYS A 106 0.24 16.73 -7.73
N SER A 107 -0.27 16.15 -6.63
CA SER A 107 0.10 16.61 -5.28
C SER A 107 1.59 16.41 -5.00
N LEU A 108 2.16 15.28 -5.41
CA LEU A 108 3.60 15.01 -5.28
C LEU A 108 4.46 16.02 -6.07
N ALA A 109 4.02 16.42 -7.27
CA ALA A 109 4.71 17.44 -8.04
C ALA A 109 4.70 18.81 -7.34
N LEU A 110 3.55 19.19 -6.75
CA LEU A 110 3.42 20.43 -5.98
C LEU A 110 4.32 20.41 -4.74
N THR A 111 4.30 19.33 -3.96
CA THR A 111 5.14 19.18 -2.77
C THR A 111 6.64 19.25 -3.11
N LYS A 112 7.06 18.68 -4.26
CA LYS A 112 8.45 18.80 -4.72
C LYS A 112 8.83 20.25 -5.02
N GLN A 113 7.94 21.02 -5.63
CA GLN A 113 8.15 22.44 -5.90
C GLN A 113 8.27 23.23 -4.59
N ASP A 114 7.41 22.96 -3.60
CA ASP A 114 7.45 23.62 -2.30
C ASP A 114 8.76 23.32 -1.55
N ILE A 115 9.21 22.06 -1.57
CA ILE A 115 10.51 21.65 -0.99
C ILE A 115 11.66 22.42 -1.64
N GLN A 116 11.62 22.61 -2.96
CA GLN A 116 12.66 23.36 -3.66
C GLN A 116 12.67 24.83 -3.23
N GLN A 117 11.50 25.47 -3.13
CA GLN A 117 11.39 26.86 -2.65
C GLN A 117 11.88 27.01 -1.20
N LEU A 118 11.55 26.04 -0.32
CA LEU A 118 12.02 26.06 1.07
C LEU A 118 13.54 25.91 1.15
N ARG A 119 14.14 25.04 0.34
CA ARG A 119 15.60 24.88 0.27
C ARG A 119 16.29 26.16 -0.19
N GLU A 120 15.73 26.87 -1.17
CA GLU A 120 16.27 28.16 -1.62
C GLU A 120 16.20 29.21 -0.51
N LYS A 121 15.09 29.28 0.24
CA LYS A 121 14.96 30.16 1.41
C LYS A 121 15.94 29.82 2.53
N GLU A 122 16.15 28.53 2.80
CA GLU A 122 17.12 28.06 3.79
C GLU A 122 18.55 28.51 3.43
N ILE A 123 18.96 28.37 2.17
CA ILE A 123 20.27 28.84 1.70
C ILE A 123 20.41 30.36 1.88
N GLN A 124 19.36 31.14 1.58
CA GLN A 124 19.36 32.59 1.78
C GLN A 124 19.49 32.97 3.26
N LEU A 125 18.78 32.27 4.15
CA LEU A 125 18.85 32.49 5.59
C LEU A 125 20.23 32.12 6.14
N GLU A 126 20.82 31.03 5.69
CA GLU A 126 22.17 30.62 6.11
C GLU A 126 23.22 31.67 5.68
N LYS A 127 23.06 32.24 4.47
CA LYS A 127 23.89 33.37 4.03
C LYS A 127 23.71 34.60 4.93
N GLN A 128 22.48 34.95 5.29
CA GLN A 128 22.23 36.08 6.18
C GLN A 128 22.85 35.84 7.56
N LYS A 129 22.68 34.63 8.12
CA LYS A 129 23.17 34.24 9.43
C LYS A 129 24.71 34.21 9.50
N ASN A 130 25.37 33.67 8.49
CA ASN A 130 26.81 33.44 8.53
C ASN A 130 27.65 34.58 7.96
N GLN A 131 27.09 35.43 7.09
CA GLN A 131 27.83 36.52 6.46
C GLN A 131 27.29 37.88 6.89
N LEU A 132 26.00 38.12 6.69
CA LEU A 132 25.45 39.47 6.82
C LEU A 132 25.35 39.92 8.28
N ILE A 133 24.87 39.06 9.17
CA ILE A 133 24.72 39.39 10.60
C ILE A 133 26.10 39.62 11.26
N PRO A 134 27.10 38.74 11.11
CA PRO A 134 28.44 38.98 11.65
C PRO A 134 29.05 40.26 11.10
N TYR A 135 28.98 40.47 9.79
CA TYR A 135 29.50 41.69 9.16
C TYR A 135 28.85 42.96 9.72
N LYS A 136 27.52 42.98 9.86
CA LYS A 136 26.81 44.12 10.46
C LYS A 136 27.21 44.31 11.93
N ARG A 137 27.36 43.23 12.68
CA ARG A 137 27.77 43.28 14.09
C ARG A 137 29.17 43.86 14.22
N GLU A 138 30.12 43.41 13.41
CA GLU A 138 31.48 43.96 13.36
C GLU A 138 31.48 45.44 12.98
N LEU A 139 30.68 45.83 11.98
CA LEU A 139 30.52 47.23 11.59
C LEU A 139 29.96 48.08 12.74
N PHE A 140 28.93 47.60 13.45
CA PHE A 140 28.40 48.29 14.64
C PHE A 140 29.42 48.37 15.77
N THR A 141 30.19 47.30 16.01
CA THR A 141 31.28 47.31 16.98
C THR A 141 32.35 48.33 16.59
N LEU A 142 32.73 48.40 15.31
CA LEU A 142 33.69 49.37 14.81
C LEU A 142 33.17 50.81 15.01
N TYR A 143 31.90 51.08 14.68
CA TYR A 143 31.28 52.37 14.95
C TYR A 143 31.33 52.73 16.43
N LEU A 144 31.00 51.78 17.33
CA LEU A 144 31.08 52.00 18.76
C LEU A 144 32.52 52.23 19.24
N CYS A 145 33.51 51.52 18.69
CA CYS A 145 34.92 51.68 19.06
C CYS A 145 35.51 53.00 18.58
N ILE A 146 35.15 53.46 17.37
CA ILE A 146 35.64 54.74 16.81
C ILE A 146 34.93 55.90 17.50
N SER A 147 33.60 55.85 17.55
CA SER A 147 32.81 56.97 18.04
C SER A 147 32.71 56.99 19.56
N LEU A 148 32.93 55.87 20.26
CA LEU A 148 32.71 55.72 21.70
C LEU A 148 31.32 56.17 22.18
N ILE A 149 30.37 56.38 21.25
CA ILE A 149 29.03 56.85 21.48
C ILE A 149 28.12 55.65 21.67
N LYS A 150 27.42 55.61 22.81
CA LYS A 150 26.24 54.80 23.03
C LYS A 150 25.00 55.68 22.88
N TRP A 151 24.24 55.46 21.82
CA TRP A 151 23.00 56.19 21.57
C TRP A 151 21.89 55.76 22.55
N ASN A 152 21.18 56.72 23.10
CA ASN A 152 19.96 56.47 23.87
C ASN A 152 18.79 56.41 22.89
N ILE A 153 18.29 55.20 22.66
CA ILE A 153 17.08 55.00 21.87
C ILE A 153 15.91 55.10 22.84
N SER A 154 15.26 56.26 22.88
CA SER A 154 13.96 56.40 23.52
C SER A 154 12.93 55.62 22.67
N ASN A 155 12.57 54.42 23.11
CA ASN A 155 11.48 53.67 22.50
C ASN A 155 10.17 54.46 22.72
N SER A 156 9.74 55.25 21.75
CA SER A 156 8.41 55.89 21.76
C SER A 156 7.27 54.93 21.41
N THR A 157 7.50 53.62 21.42
CA THR A 157 6.48 52.58 21.21
C THR A 157 6.64 51.45 22.22
N GLY A 158 6.35 51.75 23.49
CA GLY A 158 5.98 50.75 24.48
C GLY A 158 4.55 50.27 24.24
N LYS A 159 4.38 49.27 23.38
CA LYS A 159 3.35 48.25 23.56
C LYS A 159 4.08 46.95 23.80
N GLU A 160 4.24 46.62 25.07
CA GLU A 160 4.58 45.28 25.53
C GLU A 160 3.53 44.32 24.95
N SER A 161 3.94 43.50 23.98
CA SER A 161 3.20 42.31 23.62
C SER A 161 3.46 41.28 24.70
N ASN A 162 2.47 41.10 25.58
CA ASN A 162 2.38 39.97 26.49
C ASN A 162 2.52 38.66 25.69
N ASP A 163 3.48 37.85 26.13
CA ASP A 163 3.53 36.43 25.84
C ASP A 163 2.86 35.72 27.03
N ASP A 164 1.68 35.15 26.82
CA ASP A 164 1.23 33.96 27.54
C ASP A 164 0.01 33.34 26.85
N SER A 165 0.30 32.28 26.08
CA SER A 165 -0.34 30.96 26.08
C SER A 165 -1.86 30.80 26.35
N GLN A 166 -2.49 30.05 25.42
CA GLN A 166 -3.73 29.24 25.52
C GLN A 166 -5.09 29.91 25.21
N LYS A 167 -5.69 29.56 24.05
CA LYS A 167 -6.79 28.57 23.92
C LYS A 167 -7.34 28.53 22.49
N ASP A 168 -7.71 27.32 22.07
CA ASP A 168 -8.58 27.03 20.92
C ASP A 168 -9.91 27.79 21.03
N ASP A 169 -10.37 28.35 19.91
CA ASP A 169 -11.68 28.08 19.29
C ASP A 169 -11.96 29.08 18.14
N ASP A 170 -12.72 28.60 17.16
CA ASP A 170 -13.14 29.25 15.93
C ASP A 170 -13.78 30.65 16.10
N ILE A 171 -13.80 31.41 14.98
CA ILE A 171 -14.90 32.29 14.47
C ILE A 171 -14.44 33.69 13.98
N GLU A 172 -14.64 33.85 12.66
CA GLU A 172 -15.11 35.02 11.88
C GLU A 172 -14.34 36.35 11.78
N MET A 173 -13.99 36.64 10.52
CA MET A 173 -14.34 37.84 9.74
C MET A 173 -14.53 39.16 10.51
N LYS A 174 -13.48 39.98 10.37
CA LYS A 174 -13.45 41.45 10.30
C LYS A 174 -14.81 42.13 10.19
N ASP A 175 -15.03 43.10 11.09
CA ASP A 175 -15.49 44.41 10.66
C ASP A 175 -14.81 45.56 11.39
N ASN A 176 -14.51 46.56 10.58
CA ASN A 176 -13.60 47.66 10.80
C ASN A 176 -14.42 48.85 11.33
N SER A 177 -14.04 49.42 12.47
CA SER A 177 -14.51 50.77 12.84
C SER A 177 -13.42 51.58 13.52
N ASN A 178 -12.94 52.53 12.73
CA ASN A 178 -12.39 53.82 13.09
C ASN A 178 -12.38 54.13 14.60
N ASN A 179 -11.18 54.29 15.16
CA ASN A 179 -11.01 55.24 16.23
C ASN A 179 -9.87 56.21 15.88
N ASN A 180 -10.28 57.38 15.45
CA ASN A 180 -9.47 58.50 15.03
C ASN A 180 -8.96 59.20 16.29
N ASN A 181 -7.82 58.78 16.83
CA ASN A 181 -7.13 59.51 17.91
C ASN A 181 -5.98 60.32 17.31
N ASN A 182 -6.29 61.58 17.03
CA ASN A 182 -5.30 62.65 16.89
C ASN A 182 -4.50 62.75 18.20
N ASN A 183 -3.36 62.09 18.25
CA ASN A 183 -2.29 62.47 19.16
C ASN A 183 -1.23 63.24 18.35
N ASN A 184 -1.19 64.56 18.58
CA ASN A 184 -0.05 65.40 18.29
C ASN A 184 1.18 64.82 19.03
N ASN A 185 1.90 63.92 18.38
CA ASN A 185 3.27 63.62 18.77
C ASN A 185 4.13 64.74 18.21
N ASN A 186 4.51 65.67 19.09
CA ASN A 186 5.73 66.44 18.89
C ASN A 186 6.90 65.44 18.89
N ASN A 187 7.20 64.87 17.72
CA ASN A 187 8.44 64.16 17.46
C ASN A 187 9.55 65.22 17.46
N SER A 188 10.04 65.59 18.64
CA SER A 188 11.32 66.26 18.71
C SER A 188 12.37 65.26 18.20
N ASN A 189 13.01 65.52 17.06
CA ASN A 189 14.14 64.71 16.54
C ASN A 189 15.39 64.92 17.40
N ILE A 190 15.25 64.76 18.71
CA ILE A 190 16.32 64.91 19.66
C ILE A 190 17.10 63.61 19.66
N ILE A 191 18.36 63.69 19.25
CA ILE A 191 19.30 62.60 19.33
C ILE A 191 20.09 62.76 20.62
N SER A 192 20.07 61.75 21.48
CA SER A 192 20.80 61.76 22.74
C SER A 192 21.66 60.51 22.89
N GLY A 193 22.71 60.61 23.70
CA GLY A 193 23.62 59.51 23.92
C GLY A 193 24.68 59.82 24.97
N ILE A 194 25.58 58.85 25.13
CA ILE A 194 26.66 58.88 26.12
C ILE A 194 27.97 58.59 25.39
N ILE A 195 29.00 59.39 25.62
CA ILE A 195 30.36 59.13 25.16
C ILE A 195 31.19 58.60 26.33
N SER A 196 31.75 57.41 26.17
CA SER A 196 32.62 56.80 27.18
C SER A 196 34.09 56.99 26.82
N LYS A 197 34.78 57.90 27.52
CA LYS A 197 36.22 58.11 27.34
C LYS A 197 37.02 57.11 28.20
N PRO A 198 37.85 56.24 27.61
CA PRO A 198 38.57 55.21 28.37
C PRO A 198 39.57 55.81 29.37
N ASP A 199 40.14 56.98 29.09
CA ASP A 199 41.21 57.57 29.90
C ASP A 199 40.75 58.39 31.11
N LYS A 200 39.46 58.70 31.23
CA LYS A 200 38.97 59.72 32.19
C LYS A 200 37.93 59.21 33.19
N GLU A 201 37.50 57.94 33.14
CA GLU A 201 36.37 57.37 33.92
C GLU A 201 35.09 58.24 33.93
N LYS A 202 34.98 59.21 33.01
CA LYS A 202 33.89 60.17 32.94
C LYS A 202 33.08 59.90 31.68
N MET A 203 31.80 59.63 31.91
CA MET A 203 30.80 59.54 30.85
C MET A 203 30.26 60.93 30.54
N VAL A 204 30.31 61.34 29.27
CA VAL A 204 29.78 62.63 28.82
C VAL A 204 28.43 62.39 28.15
N HIS A 205 27.37 62.93 28.74
CA HIS A 205 26.04 62.92 28.13
C HIS A 205 25.93 64.06 27.12
N PHE A 206 25.30 63.78 25.97
CA PHE A 206 24.95 64.82 25.00
C PHE A 206 23.49 64.68 24.57
N GLN A 207 22.91 65.80 24.19
CA GLN A 207 21.57 65.90 23.64
C GLN A 207 21.62 66.94 22.53
N LEU A 208 21.34 66.51 21.31
CA LEU A 208 21.35 67.32 20.12
C LEU A 208 19.94 67.33 19.54
N ASP A 209 19.44 68.53 19.25
CA ASP A 209 18.21 68.67 18.48
C ASP A 209 18.57 68.69 16.99
N TYR A 210 18.15 67.65 16.28
CA TYR A 210 18.52 67.45 14.88
C TYR A 210 17.88 68.51 13.96
N ASP A 211 16.76 69.10 14.37
CA ASP A 211 16.00 70.04 13.55
C ASP A 211 16.50 71.49 13.69
N SER A 212 17.20 71.83 14.79
CA SER A 212 17.70 73.20 15.04
C SER A 212 19.13 73.46 14.57
N ASN A 213 19.95 72.42 14.41
CA ASN A 213 21.34 72.54 13.97
C ASN A 213 21.55 71.88 12.60
N SER A 214 22.49 72.40 11.80
CA SER A 214 22.86 71.74 10.55
C SER A 214 23.50 70.37 10.81
N HIS A 215 23.37 69.44 9.86
CA HIS A 215 23.99 68.12 9.96
C HIS A 215 25.51 68.20 10.22
N PHE A 216 26.18 69.18 9.61
CA PHE A 216 27.61 69.42 9.79
C PHE A 216 27.97 69.90 11.20
N GLU A 217 27.19 70.82 11.78
CA GLU A 217 27.40 71.29 13.16
C GLU A 217 27.18 70.17 14.17
N ASN A 218 26.15 69.35 13.97
CA ASN A 218 25.88 68.18 14.80
C ASN A 218 27.05 67.17 14.76
N VAL A 219 27.58 66.88 13.56
CA VAL A 219 28.73 65.98 13.40
C VAL A 219 29.99 66.56 14.05
N ASN A 220 30.31 67.84 13.82
CA ASN A 220 31.47 68.47 14.44
C ASN A 220 31.37 68.52 15.96
N HIS A 221 30.16 68.75 16.50
CA HIS A 221 29.95 68.71 17.94
C HIS A 221 30.25 67.32 18.51
N LEU A 222 29.73 66.26 17.88
CA LEU A 222 30.01 64.88 18.30
C LEU A 222 31.49 64.52 18.24
N TRP A 223 32.22 64.95 17.19
CA TRP A 223 33.66 64.72 17.10
C TRP A 223 34.46 65.54 18.13
N SER A 224 34.06 66.77 18.41
CA SER A 224 34.70 67.59 19.47
C SER A 224 34.54 66.97 20.86
N LEU A 225 33.47 66.20 21.07
CA LEU A 225 33.26 65.48 22.32
C LEU A 225 34.17 64.24 22.44
N LEU A 226 34.83 63.81 21.36
CA LEU A 226 35.77 62.68 21.36
C LEU A 226 37.22 63.07 21.67
N GLU A 227 37.65 64.27 21.26
CA GLU A 227 38.95 64.88 21.62
C GLU A 227 39.08 65.16 23.13
#